data_AF-A0A7C5TFL6-F1
#
_entry.id   AF-A0A7C5TFL6-F1
#
_cell.length_a   1.000
_cell.length_b   1.000
_cell.length_c   1.000
_cell.angle_alpha   90.00
_cell.angle_beta   90.00
_cell.angle_gamma   90.00
#
_symmetry.space_group_name_H-M   'P 1'
#
loop_
_entity.id
_entity.type
_entity.pdbx_description
1 polymer ?
#
loop_
_entity_poly.entity_id
_entity_poly.type
_entity_poly.pdbx_seq_one_letter_code
_entity_poly.pdbx_strand_id
1 'polypeptide(L)'
;MGVLKYVVVGVVVVIVVVAAALVLLPTLHRVPVQYVGSPSGYEAFVPSGTISYNGHTDPTGTLILSNGNTIQNAVWDGQYAGTIIQNHNQIVQLNNQFVGQTDPVNNQQYVPLQDFYVIKGQVPVEQVTINGQTYYVIQADEINPANIAGFYTYQAWIDKFVVAMNTPGTTAAVLPGNSPVFQWTNTTGTLVYETHLYQHYAPLAGGDILIQSNGTIIPYGTTDSPSGSALFNFTTPQYTYNPSS
;
A
#
# COMPACT_ATOMS: atom_id res chain seq x y z
N MET A 1 57.58 36.57 -48.31
CA MET A 1 57.23 35.50 -47.36
C MET A 1 56.16 36.02 -46.43
N GLY A 2 54.93 35.55 -46.55
CA GLY A 2 53.83 35.91 -45.65
C GLY A 2 52.89 34.72 -45.57
N VAL A 3 52.85 34.05 -44.41
CA VAL A 3 51.88 32.99 -44.12
C VAL A 3 51.25 33.28 -42.76
N LEU A 4 49.96 33.61 -42.85
CA LEU A 4 48.84 33.25 -41.98
C LEU A 4 49.13 32.90 -40.50
N LYS A 5 48.60 33.74 -39.60
CA LYS A 5 48.21 33.36 -38.24
C LYS A 5 46.68 33.27 -38.21
N TYR A 6 46.11 32.08 -37.99
CA TYR A 6 44.69 31.94 -37.66
C TYR A 6 44.49 30.96 -36.50
N VAL A 7 43.87 31.54 -35.46
CA VAL A 7 42.80 31.00 -34.60
C VAL A 7 43.07 29.69 -33.86
N VAL A 8 43.52 29.84 -32.62
CA VAL A 8 43.26 28.88 -31.53
C VAL A 8 42.37 29.59 -30.51
N VAL A 9 41.11 29.83 -30.85
CA VAL A 9 40.09 30.33 -29.90
C VAL A 9 38.75 29.71 -30.28
N GLY A 10 38.51 28.47 -29.83
CA GLY A 10 37.26 27.79 -30.16
C GLY A 10 37.03 26.42 -29.53
N VAL A 11 37.81 26.03 -28.50
CA VAL A 11 37.66 24.71 -27.85
C VAL A 11 37.45 24.82 -26.32
N VAL A 12 37.68 25.98 -25.71
CA VAL A 12 37.61 26.11 -24.24
C VAL A 12 36.19 26.38 -23.73
N VAL A 13 35.27 26.92 -24.55
CA VAL A 13 33.94 27.34 -24.06
C VAL A 13 32.96 26.17 -23.91
N VAL A 14 33.09 25.10 -24.69
CA VAL A 14 32.16 23.96 -24.63
C VAL A 14 32.37 23.12 -23.35
N ILE A 15 33.60 23.01 -22.85
CA ILE A 15 33.90 22.24 -21.63
C ILE A 15 33.36 22.95 -20.38
N VAL A 16 33.38 24.30 -20.36
CA VAL A 16 32.88 25.08 -19.21
C VAL A 16 31.36 25.01 -19.10
N VAL A 17 30.62 24.93 -20.22
CA VAL A 17 29.15 24.79 -20.17
C VAL A 17 28.74 23.39 -19.70
N VAL A 18 29.46 22.33 -20.06
CA VAL A 18 29.19 20.97 -19.55
C VAL A 18 29.55 20.86 -18.07
N ALA A 19 30.67 21.46 -17.64
CA ALA A 19 31.04 21.50 -16.22
C ALA A 19 30.05 22.33 -15.38
N ALA A 20 29.58 23.48 -15.88
CA ALA A 20 28.58 24.30 -15.19
C ALA A 20 27.19 23.63 -15.15
N ALA A 21 26.80 22.91 -16.20
CA ALA A 21 25.56 22.13 -16.23
C ALA A 21 25.60 20.92 -15.26
N LEU A 22 26.78 20.30 -15.07
CA LEU A 22 26.97 19.22 -14.10
C LEU A 22 26.96 19.69 -12.64
N VAL A 23 27.34 20.95 -12.36
CA VAL A 23 27.31 21.52 -11.00
C VAL A 23 25.92 22.04 -10.62
N LEU A 24 25.05 22.30 -11.61
CA LEU A 24 23.66 22.72 -11.40
C LEU A 24 22.65 21.57 -11.34
N LEU A 25 23.09 20.32 -11.52
CA LEU A 25 22.27 19.16 -11.18
C LEU A 25 22.14 19.15 -9.65
N PRO A 26 20.93 19.24 -9.07
CA PRO A 26 20.77 19.05 -7.65
C PRO A 26 21.38 17.70 -7.31
N THR A 27 22.42 17.71 -6.47
CA THR A 27 22.94 16.49 -5.86
C THR A 27 21.76 15.86 -5.13
N LEU A 28 21.28 14.72 -5.63
CA LEU A 28 20.31 13.92 -4.90
C LEU A 28 21.01 13.54 -3.58
N HIS A 29 20.69 14.25 -2.51
CA HIS A 29 21.17 13.89 -1.17
C HIS A 29 20.42 12.63 -0.77
N ARG A 30 21.07 11.50 -1.07
CA ARG A 30 20.65 10.17 -0.70
C ARG A 30 21.16 9.89 0.71
N VAL A 31 20.25 9.84 1.67
CA VAL A 31 20.57 9.35 3.02
C VAL A 31 20.72 7.82 2.92
N PRO A 32 21.65 7.17 3.64
CA PRO A 32 21.72 5.71 3.65
C PRO A 32 20.36 5.07 3.96
N VAL A 33 20.08 3.92 3.33
CA VAL A 33 18.87 3.14 3.57
C VAL A 33 18.74 2.84 5.07
N GLN A 34 17.56 3.12 5.62
CA GLN A 34 17.18 2.86 7.00
C GLN A 34 16.09 1.80 7.04
N TYR A 35 16.23 0.81 7.92
CA TYR A 35 15.21 -0.20 8.15
C TYR A 35 14.27 0.27 9.26
N VAL A 36 13.05 0.65 8.90
CA VAL A 36 12.03 1.14 9.84
C VAL A 36 11.02 0.05 10.19
N GLY A 37 10.30 0.20 11.30
CA GLY A 37 9.32 -0.78 11.76
C GLY A 37 9.92 -1.91 12.61
N SER A 38 9.17 -3.00 12.76
CA SER A 38 9.52 -4.12 13.63
C SER A 38 10.11 -5.30 12.84
N PRO A 39 11.20 -5.94 13.32
CA PRO A 39 11.77 -7.14 12.68
C PRO A 39 10.80 -8.31 12.50
N SER A 40 9.82 -8.44 13.40
CA SER A 40 8.84 -9.54 13.38
C SER A 40 7.40 -9.06 13.18
N GLY A 41 7.20 -7.76 12.99
CA GLY A 41 5.87 -7.15 12.89
C GLY A 41 5.35 -7.10 11.45
N TYR A 42 4.18 -6.48 11.34
CA TYR A 42 3.51 -6.17 10.09
C TYR A 42 3.39 -4.65 9.98
N GLU A 43 3.95 -4.10 8.91
CA GLU A 43 3.87 -2.69 8.53
C GLU A 43 2.93 -2.59 7.32
N ALA A 44 2.37 -1.43 7.01
CA ALA A 44 1.44 -1.30 5.87
C ALA A 44 1.65 -0.02 5.07
N PHE A 45 1.70 -0.17 3.75
CA PHE A 45 1.68 0.95 2.82
C PHE A 45 0.26 1.18 2.29
N VAL A 46 -0.25 2.40 2.44
CA VAL A 46 -1.58 2.81 1.97
C VAL A 46 -1.41 3.78 0.79
N PRO A 47 -1.69 3.36 -0.46
CA PRO A 47 -1.57 4.24 -1.62
C PRO A 47 -2.64 5.33 -1.62
N SER A 48 -2.24 6.53 -2.03
CA SER A 48 -3.12 7.69 -2.19
C SER A 48 -2.86 8.50 -3.47
N GLY A 49 -1.85 8.13 -4.25
CA GLY A 49 -1.47 8.85 -5.47
C GLY A 49 -0.29 8.21 -6.16
N THR A 50 0.30 8.95 -7.10
CA THR A 50 1.51 8.52 -7.82
C THR A 50 2.50 9.67 -7.99
N ILE A 51 3.76 9.33 -8.26
CA ILE A 51 4.82 10.29 -8.56
C ILE A 51 5.72 9.72 -9.65
N SER A 52 6.35 10.59 -10.44
CA SER A 52 7.47 10.16 -11.29
C SER A 52 8.77 10.20 -10.50
N TYR A 53 9.40 9.05 -10.31
CA TYR A 53 10.67 8.89 -9.61
C TYR A 53 11.54 7.90 -10.37
N ASN A 54 12.85 8.17 -10.47
CA ASN A 54 13.82 7.34 -11.20
C ASN A 54 13.41 6.91 -12.63
N GLY A 55 12.60 7.72 -13.33
CA GLY A 55 12.15 7.42 -14.70
C GLY A 55 10.92 6.52 -14.81
N HIS A 56 10.29 6.16 -13.68
CA HIS A 56 9.07 5.35 -13.61
C HIS A 56 7.98 6.12 -12.88
N THR A 57 6.75 5.57 -12.88
CA THR A 57 5.61 6.09 -12.12
C THR A 57 5.35 5.15 -10.96
N ASP A 58 5.56 5.64 -9.75
CA ASP A 58 5.48 4.86 -8.51
C ASP A 58 4.31 5.31 -7.65
N PRO A 59 3.67 4.41 -6.88
CA PRO A 59 2.63 4.80 -5.95
C PRO A 59 3.21 5.59 -4.78
N THR A 60 2.48 6.62 -4.38
CA THR A 60 2.74 7.41 -3.19
C THR A 60 1.67 7.18 -2.14
N GLY A 61 2.01 7.39 -0.87
CA GLY A 61 1.08 7.10 0.20
C GLY A 61 1.63 7.31 1.60
N THR A 62 0.99 6.62 2.54
CA THR A 62 1.37 6.59 3.95
C THR A 62 1.89 5.20 4.30
N LEU A 63 3.06 5.14 4.93
CA LEU A 63 3.56 3.91 5.56
C LEU A 63 3.17 3.92 7.04
N ILE A 64 2.32 2.98 7.45
CA ILE A 64 1.89 2.75 8.82
C ILE A 64 2.82 1.71 9.43
N LEU A 65 3.36 2.03 10.60
CA LEU A 65 4.24 1.14 11.33
C LEU A 65 3.47 0.29 12.35
N SER A 66 4.03 -0.85 12.75
CA SER A 66 3.46 -1.81 13.71
C SER A 66 3.15 -1.20 15.09
N ASN A 67 3.80 -0.09 15.44
CA ASN A 67 3.52 0.68 16.65
C ASN A 67 2.44 1.77 16.48
N GLY A 68 1.81 1.87 15.32
CA GLY A 68 0.79 2.86 14.98
C GLY A 68 1.35 4.22 14.50
N ASN A 69 2.67 4.42 14.50
CA ASN A 69 3.25 5.64 13.91
C ASN A 69 3.14 5.60 12.39
N THR A 70 3.05 6.77 11.75
CA THR A 70 2.94 6.88 10.29
C THR A 70 4.10 7.68 9.71
N ILE A 71 4.59 7.25 8.55
CA ILE A 71 5.50 7.99 7.68
C ILE A 71 4.71 8.46 6.47
N GLN A 72 4.49 9.77 6.38
CA GLN A 72 3.80 10.40 5.26
C GLN A 72 4.75 10.60 4.07
N ASN A 73 4.20 10.77 2.87
CA ASN A 73 5.00 10.92 1.63
C ASN A 73 5.91 9.71 1.37
N ALA A 74 5.42 8.51 1.67
CA ALA A 74 6.09 7.28 1.29
C ALA A 74 5.95 7.08 -0.22
N VAL A 75 7.01 6.59 -0.87
CA VAL A 75 7.01 6.21 -2.29
C VAL A 75 7.38 4.74 -2.36
N TRP A 76 6.58 3.92 -3.02
CA TRP A 76 6.90 2.50 -3.22
C TRP A 76 7.66 2.34 -4.54
N ASP A 77 9.00 2.24 -4.48
CA ASP A 77 9.86 2.10 -5.66
C ASP A 77 10.32 0.65 -5.82
N GLY A 78 9.99 0.04 -6.97
CA GLY A 78 10.39 -1.33 -7.32
C GLY A 78 9.21 -2.30 -7.52
N GLN A 79 9.42 -3.57 -7.14
CA GLN A 79 8.48 -4.66 -7.37
C GLN A 79 7.06 -4.32 -6.94
N TYR A 80 6.08 -4.77 -7.72
CA TYR A 80 4.64 -4.52 -7.52
C TYR A 80 4.17 -3.06 -7.64
N ALA A 81 5.01 -2.06 -7.89
CA ALA A 81 4.56 -0.65 -8.03
C ALA A 81 3.40 -0.50 -9.03
N GLY A 82 3.53 -1.07 -10.24
CA GLY A 82 2.46 -1.07 -11.24
C GLY A 82 1.20 -1.83 -10.81
N THR A 83 1.36 -2.95 -10.09
CA THR A 83 0.24 -3.75 -9.56
C THR A 83 -0.52 -2.98 -8.48
N ILE A 84 0.18 -2.32 -7.57
CA ILE A 84 -0.42 -1.47 -6.53
C ILE A 84 -1.26 -0.35 -7.15
N ILE A 85 -0.72 0.32 -8.18
CA ILE A 85 -1.46 1.37 -8.90
C ILE A 85 -2.72 0.79 -9.55
N GLN A 86 -2.65 -0.39 -10.16
CA GLN A 86 -3.79 -1.04 -10.81
C GLN A 86 -4.88 -1.41 -9.80
N ASN A 87 -4.51 -2.07 -8.71
CA ASN A 87 -5.42 -2.46 -7.64
C ASN A 87 -6.10 -1.23 -7.01
N HIS A 88 -5.33 -0.18 -6.71
CA HIS A 88 -5.87 1.05 -6.15
C HIS A 88 -6.92 1.68 -7.07
N ASN A 89 -6.62 1.75 -8.37
CA ASN A 89 -7.57 2.25 -9.36
C ASN A 89 -8.84 1.38 -9.46
N GLN A 90 -8.71 0.05 -9.31
CA GLN A 90 -9.87 -0.86 -9.27
C GLN A 90 -10.74 -0.59 -8.04
N ILE A 91 -10.16 -0.45 -6.85
CA ILE A 91 -10.93 -0.10 -5.63
C ILE A 91 -11.62 1.25 -5.78
N VAL A 92 -10.95 2.26 -6.34
CA VAL A 92 -11.56 3.57 -6.61
C VAL A 92 -12.75 3.45 -7.58
N GLN A 93 -12.63 2.65 -8.64
CA GLN A 93 -13.73 2.41 -9.58
C GLN A 93 -14.92 1.72 -8.91
N LEU A 94 -14.68 0.71 -8.08
CA LEU A 94 -15.73 0.02 -7.34
C LEU A 94 -16.39 0.95 -6.32
N ASN A 95 -15.60 1.78 -5.61
CA ASN A 95 -16.13 2.79 -4.71
C ASN A 95 -17.05 3.78 -5.44
N ASN A 96 -16.65 4.27 -6.62
CA ASN A 96 -17.48 5.18 -7.43
C ASN A 96 -18.79 4.51 -7.88
N GLN A 97 -18.80 3.19 -8.02
CA GLN A 97 -19.99 2.45 -8.41
C GLN A 97 -20.93 2.20 -7.23
N PHE A 98 -20.41 1.76 -6.07
CA PHE A 98 -21.24 1.21 -5.00
C PHE A 98 -21.43 2.12 -3.79
N VAL A 99 -20.45 2.93 -3.42
CA VAL A 99 -20.51 3.73 -2.17
C VAL A 99 -21.74 4.63 -2.17
N GLY A 100 -22.47 4.63 -1.06
CA GLY A 100 -23.73 5.37 -0.89
C GLY A 100 -24.98 4.63 -1.36
N GLN A 101 -24.85 3.53 -2.12
CA GLN A 101 -25.96 2.61 -2.34
C GLN A 101 -26.27 1.82 -1.06
N THR A 102 -27.48 1.27 -1.00
CA THR A 102 -27.95 0.50 0.14
C THR A 102 -27.60 -0.97 0.00
N ASP A 103 -27.00 -1.53 1.05
CA ASP A 103 -26.82 -2.96 1.25
C ASP A 103 -28.19 -3.65 1.35
N PRO A 104 -28.52 -4.59 0.45
CA PRO A 104 -29.82 -5.24 0.42
C PRO A 104 -30.06 -6.20 1.60
N VAL A 105 -29.01 -6.55 2.36
CA VAL A 105 -29.09 -7.50 3.47
C VAL A 105 -29.41 -6.79 4.78
N ASN A 106 -28.71 -5.67 5.08
CA ASN A 106 -28.85 -4.97 6.36
C ASN A 106 -29.40 -3.54 6.26
N ASN A 107 -29.72 -3.06 5.05
CA ASN A 107 -30.26 -1.73 4.76
C ASN A 107 -29.35 -0.55 5.19
N GLN A 108 -28.06 -0.78 5.40
CA GLN A 108 -27.07 0.27 5.63
C GLN A 108 -26.45 0.74 4.29
N GLN A 109 -25.81 1.90 4.27
CA GLN A 109 -25.07 2.35 3.08
C GLN A 109 -23.70 1.70 3.01
N TYR A 110 -23.26 1.31 1.81
CA TYR A 110 -21.88 0.93 1.53
C TYR A 110 -20.91 2.06 1.85
N VAL A 111 -19.69 1.69 2.26
CA VAL A 111 -18.68 2.61 2.78
C VAL A 111 -17.41 2.58 1.94
N PRO A 112 -16.64 3.69 1.85
CA PRO A 112 -15.44 3.70 1.01
C PRO A 112 -14.40 2.68 1.49
N LEU A 113 -14.02 1.76 0.61
CA LEU A 113 -12.94 0.81 0.85
C LEU A 113 -11.61 1.37 0.36
N GLN A 114 -10.51 0.94 0.97
CA GLN A 114 -9.16 1.36 0.60
C GLN A 114 -8.25 0.13 0.61
N ASP A 115 -7.51 -0.06 -0.47
CA ASP A 115 -6.45 -1.06 -0.52
C ASP A 115 -5.21 -0.59 0.26
N PHE A 116 -4.46 -1.56 0.76
CA PHE A 116 -3.19 -1.35 1.45
C PHE A 116 -2.34 -2.61 1.34
N TYR A 117 -1.04 -2.47 1.52
CA TYR A 117 -0.06 -3.53 1.27
C TYR A 117 0.74 -3.77 2.53
N VAL A 118 0.53 -4.93 3.13
CA VAL A 118 1.23 -5.33 4.34
C VAL A 118 2.60 -5.88 3.98
N ILE A 119 3.61 -5.40 4.68
CA ILE A 119 4.99 -5.86 4.63
C ILE A 119 5.31 -6.53 5.97
N LYS A 120 5.74 -7.79 5.93
CA LYS A 120 6.23 -8.50 7.11
C LYS A 120 7.71 -8.20 7.34
N GLY A 121 8.03 -7.69 8.52
CA GLY A 121 9.39 -7.29 8.91
C GLY A 121 9.67 -5.80 8.66
N GLN A 122 10.92 -5.39 8.88
CA GLN A 122 11.32 -4.01 8.68
C GLN A 122 11.27 -3.59 7.21
N VAL A 123 10.94 -2.32 6.97
CA VAL A 123 10.85 -1.73 5.63
C VAL A 123 12.12 -0.94 5.33
N PRO A 124 12.86 -1.26 4.25
CA PRO A 124 14.01 -0.46 3.81
C PRO A 124 13.52 0.86 3.21
N VAL A 125 13.91 1.97 3.80
CA VAL A 125 13.48 3.32 3.43
C VAL A 125 14.68 4.24 3.22
N GLU A 126 14.65 4.98 2.13
CA GLU A 126 15.60 6.04 1.80
C GLU A 126 14.90 7.41 1.84
N GLN A 127 15.49 8.38 2.54
CA GLN A 127 14.99 9.75 2.50
C GLN A 127 15.56 10.48 1.28
N VAL A 128 14.68 11.06 0.46
CA VAL A 128 15.05 11.83 -0.73
C VAL A 128 14.29 13.16 -0.79
N THR A 129 14.84 14.12 -1.51
CA THR A 129 14.16 15.40 -1.78
C THR A 129 13.78 15.46 -3.25
N ILE A 130 12.48 15.54 -3.53
CA ILE A 130 11.92 15.65 -4.88
C ILE A 130 11.18 16.99 -4.96
N ASN A 131 11.62 17.88 -5.86
CA ASN A 131 11.05 19.22 -6.05
C ASN A 131 10.95 20.04 -4.73
N GLY A 132 11.94 19.90 -3.84
CA GLY A 132 11.99 20.61 -2.57
C GLY A 132 11.14 19.99 -1.45
N GLN A 133 10.41 18.90 -1.71
CA GLN A 133 9.66 18.13 -0.71
C GLN A 133 10.39 16.85 -0.35
N THR A 134 10.40 16.52 0.94
CA THR A 134 10.96 15.26 1.45
C THR A 134 9.99 14.10 1.22
N TYR A 135 10.53 13.02 0.67
CA TYR A 135 9.87 11.73 0.48
C TYR A 135 10.66 10.61 1.16
N TYR A 136 9.97 9.53 1.49
CA TYR A 136 10.52 8.31 2.08
C TYR A 136 10.32 7.16 1.10
N VAL A 137 11.35 6.87 0.32
CA VAL A 137 11.31 5.86 -0.74
C VAL A 137 11.53 4.49 -0.13
N ILE A 138 10.50 3.64 -0.18
CA ILE A 138 10.58 2.22 0.13
C ILE A 138 11.35 1.56 -1.01
N GLN A 139 12.48 0.93 -0.68
CA GLN A 139 13.27 0.13 -1.63
C GLN A 139 12.60 -1.24 -1.80
N ALA A 140 11.48 -1.29 -2.52
CA ALA A 140 10.61 -2.46 -2.53
C ALA A 140 11.33 -3.69 -3.09
N ASP A 141 12.27 -3.54 -4.02
CA ASP A 141 13.08 -4.64 -4.58
C ASP A 141 13.96 -5.36 -3.53
N GLU A 142 14.24 -4.72 -2.39
CA GLU A 142 14.98 -5.34 -1.28
C GLU A 142 14.09 -6.20 -0.37
N ILE A 143 12.76 -6.10 -0.51
CA ILE A 143 11.80 -6.83 0.31
C ILE A 143 11.57 -8.21 -0.31
N ASN A 144 11.62 -9.28 0.49
CA ASN A 144 11.27 -10.60 -0.02
C ASN A 144 9.79 -10.61 -0.48
N PRO A 145 9.47 -10.98 -1.74
CA PRO A 145 8.08 -11.02 -2.23
C PRO A 145 7.13 -11.86 -1.37
N ALA A 146 7.66 -12.91 -0.71
CA ALA A 146 6.89 -13.73 0.23
C ALA A 146 6.36 -12.96 1.45
N ASN A 147 6.94 -11.80 1.75
CA ASN A 147 6.59 -10.95 2.88
C ASN A 147 5.65 -9.80 2.50
N ILE A 148 5.09 -9.77 1.29
CA ILE A 148 4.22 -8.70 0.81
C ILE A 148 2.86 -9.27 0.44
N ALA A 149 1.77 -8.71 0.95
CA ALA A 149 0.43 -9.03 0.46
C ALA A 149 -0.49 -7.81 0.43
N GLY A 150 -1.40 -7.77 -0.54
CA GLY A 150 -2.41 -6.72 -0.66
C GLY A 150 -3.72 -7.09 0.02
N PHE A 151 -4.31 -6.11 0.69
CA PHE A 151 -5.55 -6.20 1.43
C PHE A 151 -6.42 -4.99 1.12
N TYR A 152 -7.70 -5.06 1.44
CA TYR A 152 -8.59 -3.91 1.42
C TYR A 152 -9.62 -4.01 2.54
N THR A 153 -9.96 -2.87 3.13
CA THR A 153 -10.96 -2.78 4.21
C THR A 153 -11.58 -1.38 4.20
N TYR A 154 -12.49 -1.10 5.13
CA TYR A 154 -13.01 0.24 5.33
C TYR A 154 -11.87 1.22 5.62
N GLN A 155 -11.81 2.34 4.89
CA GLN A 155 -10.70 3.28 4.96
C GLN A 155 -10.35 3.73 6.39
N ALA A 156 -11.36 3.92 7.26
CA ALA A 156 -11.13 4.35 8.64
C ALA A 156 -10.60 3.24 9.58
N TRP A 157 -10.46 2.01 9.09
CA TRP A 157 -10.06 0.83 9.87
C TRP A 157 -8.67 0.30 9.53
N ILE A 158 -7.94 0.88 8.58
CA ILE A 158 -6.62 0.39 8.18
C ILE A 158 -5.66 0.34 9.37
N ASP A 159 -5.55 1.44 10.15
CA ASP A 159 -4.69 1.45 11.34
C ASP A 159 -5.09 0.37 12.34
N LYS A 160 -6.40 0.15 12.53
CA LYS A 160 -6.93 -0.88 13.44
C LYS A 160 -6.62 -2.28 12.92
N PHE A 161 -6.66 -2.48 11.61
CA PHE A 161 -6.31 -3.74 10.96
C PHE A 161 -4.83 -4.06 11.19
N VAL A 162 -3.94 -3.10 10.93
CA VAL A 162 -2.49 -3.26 11.13
C VAL A 162 -2.17 -3.54 12.60
N VAL A 163 -2.80 -2.80 13.52
CA VAL A 163 -2.66 -3.07 14.97
C VAL A 163 -3.17 -4.47 15.33
N ALA A 164 -4.31 -4.90 14.78
CA ALA A 164 -4.86 -6.23 15.05
C ALA A 164 -3.92 -7.34 14.56
N MET A 165 -3.33 -7.23 13.36
CA MET A 165 -2.34 -8.21 12.86
C MET A 165 -1.12 -8.35 13.76
N ASN A 166 -0.71 -7.25 14.41
CA ASN A 166 0.41 -7.24 15.35
C ASN A 166 0.01 -7.62 16.79
N THR A 167 -1.28 -7.78 17.07
CA THR A 167 -1.78 -8.11 18.41
C THR A 167 -1.78 -9.63 18.65
N PRO A 168 -1.09 -10.14 19.68
CA PRO A 168 -1.13 -11.55 20.03
C PRO A 168 -2.55 -12.06 20.30
N GLY A 169 -2.89 -13.21 19.72
CA GLY A 169 -4.22 -13.82 19.82
C GLY A 169 -5.21 -13.39 18.74
N THR A 170 -4.87 -12.42 17.89
CA THR A 170 -5.67 -12.13 16.70
C THR A 170 -5.64 -13.31 15.74
N THR A 171 -6.82 -13.70 15.27
CA THR A 171 -6.99 -14.80 14.31
C THR A 171 -7.75 -14.30 13.09
N ALA A 172 -7.36 -14.77 11.91
CA ALA A 172 -8.13 -14.55 10.68
C ALA A 172 -9.08 -15.73 10.44
N ALA A 173 -10.27 -15.44 9.92
CA ALA A 173 -11.27 -16.45 9.59
C ALA A 173 -12.14 -16.02 8.41
N VAL A 174 -12.76 -16.99 7.75
CA VAL A 174 -13.79 -16.79 6.74
C VAL A 174 -15.16 -16.82 7.41
N LEU A 175 -16.08 -15.98 6.96
CA LEU A 175 -17.50 -16.07 7.35
C LEU A 175 -18.26 -17.07 6.46
N PRO A 176 -19.03 -18.00 7.04
CA PRO A 176 -19.92 -18.84 6.25
C PRO A 176 -21.06 -17.99 5.68
N GLY A 177 -21.56 -18.33 4.49
CA GLY A 177 -22.56 -17.53 3.77
C GLY A 177 -23.92 -17.36 4.50
N ASN A 178 -24.17 -18.11 5.56
CA ASN A 178 -25.34 -17.99 6.44
C ASN A 178 -25.04 -17.34 7.80
N SER A 179 -23.88 -16.69 7.94
CA SER A 179 -23.48 -16.03 9.18
C SER A 179 -24.46 -14.91 9.56
N PRO A 180 -24.83 -14.76 10.84
CA PRO A 180 -25.68 -13.65 11.28
C PRO A 180 -24.97 -12.28 11.18
N VAL A 181 -23.64 -12.26 11.02
CA VAL A 181 -22.85 -11.02 10.86
C VAL A 181 -23.34 -10.20 9.66
N PHE A 182 -23.75 -10.86 8.58
CA PHE A 182 -24.30 -10.18 7.39
C PHE A 182 -25.56 -9.36 7.70
N GLN A 183 -26.29 -9.68 8.76
CA GLN A 183 -27.51 -8.99 9.16
C GLN A 183 -27.25 -7.86 10.16
N TRP A 184 -26.02 -7.68 10.65
CA TRP A 184 -25.71 -6.63 11.61
C TRP A 184 -25.88 -5.26 10.98
N THR A 185 -26.67 -4.40 11.62
CA THR A 185 -26.93 -3.02 11.18
C THR A 185 -25.83 -2.07 11.65
N ASN A 186 -24.58 -2.36 11.26
CA ASN A 186 -23.40 -1.55 11.54
C ASN A 186 -22.34 -1.75 10.44
N THR A 187 -21.24 -1.00 10.51
CA THR A 187 -20.16 -1.05 9.50
C THR A 187 -19.57 -2.46 9.34
N THR A 188 -19.50 -3.27 10.40
CA THR A 188 -18.99 -4.64 10.32
C THR A 188 -19.90 -5.50 9.44
N GLY A 189 -21.21 -5.45 9.65
CA GLY A 189 -22.18 -6.21 8.84
C GLY A 189 -22.22 -5.78 7.38
N THR A 190 -22.09 -4.47 7.11
CA THR A 190 -22.01 -3.96 5.74
C THR A 190 -20.73 -4.40 5.05
N LEU A 191 -19.58 -4.29 5.74
CA LEU A 191 -18.28 -4.53 5.13
C LEU A 191 -18.07 -5.99 4.73
N VAL A 192 -18.61 -6.95 5.48
CA VAL A 192 -18.53 -8.38 5.11
C VAL A 192 -19.28 -8.67 3.82
N TYR A 193 -20.41 -8.01 3.58
CA TYR A 193 -21.14 -8.13 2.32
C TYR A 193 -20.44 -7.38 1.19
N GLU A 194 -20.01 -6.15 1.46
CA GLU A 194 -19.38 -5.27 0.47
C GLU A 194 -18.07 -5.84 -0.08
N THR A 195 -17.26 -6.50 0.74
CA THR A 195 -16.03 -7.16 0.28
C THR A 195 -16.31 -8.31 -0.70
N HIS A 196 -17.37 -9.10 -0.48
CA HIS A 196 -17.84 -10.11 -1.44
C HIS A 196 -18.41 -9.48 -2.71
N LEU A 197 -19.13 -8.37 -2.57
CA LEU A 197 -19.62 -7.61 -3.72
C LEU A 197 -18.45 -7.21 -4.62
N TYR A 198 -17.36 -6.68 -4.07
CA TYR A 198 -16.19 -6.24 -4.84
C TYR A 198 -15.49 -7.41 -5.53
N GLN A 199 -15.40 -8.57 -4.85
CA GLN A 199 -14.89 -9.82 -5.43
C GLN A 199 -15.64 -10.26 -6.70
N HIS A 200 -16.94 -9.94 -6.84
CA HIS A 200 -17.68 -10.29 -8.06
C HIS A 200 -17.29 -9.47 -9.29
N TYR A 201 -16.61 -8.34 -9.11
CA TYR A 201 -16.29 -7.39 -10.18
C TYR A 201 -14.79 -7.20 -10.42
N ALA A 202 -13.92 -7.75 -9.57
CA ALA A 202 -12.47 -7.60 -9.66
C ALA A 202 -11.75 -8.85 -9.14
N PRO A 203 -10.46 -9.06 -9.51
CA PRO A 203 -9.60 -10.13 -9.00
C PRO A 203 -9.22 -9.89 -7.52
N LEU A 204 -10.24 -10.00 -6.67
CA LEU A 204 -10.23 -9.77 -5.23
C LEU A 204 -10.93 -10.94 -4.54
N ALA A 205 -10.59 -11.19 -3.28
CA ALA A 205 -11.35 -12.07 -2.41
C ALA A 205 -11.94 -11.28 -1.24
N GLY A 206 -13.19 -11.56 -0.87
CA GLY A 206 -13.89 -10.94 0.25
C GLY A 206 -14.46 -11.96 1.23
N GLY A 207 -15.03 -11.46 2.33
CA GLY A 207 -15.66 -12.28 3.36
C GLY A 207 -14.72 -12.74 4.49
N ASP A 208 -13.49 -12.22 4.51
CA ASP A 208 -12.53 -12.50 5.58
C ASP A 208 -12.72 -11.54 6.75
N ILE A 209 -12.36 -12.00 7.94
CA ILE A 209 -12.40 -11.20 9.17
C ILE A 209 -11.17 -11.45 10.05
N LEU A 210 -10.67 -10.39 10.68
CA LEU A 210 -9.79 -10.50 11.85
C LEU A 210 -10.61 -10.48 13.12
N ILE A 211 -10.29 -11.38 14.04
CA ILE A 211 -10.95 -11.53 15.33
C ILE A 211 -9.90 -11.32 16.41
N GLN A 212 -10.07 -10.28 17.22
CA GLN A 212 -9.21 -10.02 18.38
C GLN A 212 -9.74 -10.74 19.63
N SER A 213 -8.86 -10.96 20.61
CA SER A 213 -9.20 -11.61 21.90
C SER A 213 -10.32 -10.92 22.69
N ASN A 214 -10.58 -9.63 22.42
CA ASN A 214 -11.67 -8.87 23.04
C ASN A 214 -13.01 -8.97 22.27
N GLY A 215 -13.09 -9.79 21.22
CA GLY A 215 -14.27 -9.98 20.39
C GLY A 215 -14.43 -8.95 19.27
N THR A 216 -13.49 -8.02 19.09
CA THR A 216 -13.54 -7.07 17.96
C THR A 216 -13.36 -7.81 16.65
N ILE A 217 -14.26 -7.54 15.68
CA ILE A 217 -14.24 -8.10 14.33
C ILE A 217 -13.88 -6.99 13.34
N ILE A 218 -12.85 -7.21 12.53
CA ILE A 218 -12.44 -6.32 11.45
C ILE A 218 -12.55 -7.08 10.13
N PRO A 219 -13.63 -6.89 9.36
CA PRO A 219 -13.77 -7.44 8.03
C PRO A 219 -12.79 -6.84 7.04
N TYR A 220 -12.37 -7.65 6.08
CA TYR A 220 -11.46 -7.26 5.02
C TYR A 220 -11.62 -8.16 3.81
N GLY A 221 -10.96 -7.79 2.72
CA GLY A 221 -10.67 -8.66 1.61
C GLY A 221 -9.20 -8.58 1.21
N THR A 222 -8.81 -9.39 0.24
CA THR A 222 -7.43 -9.54 -0.22
C THR A 222 -7.35 -9.30 -1.72
N THR A 223 -6.23 -8.78 -2.19
CA THR A 223 -5.95 -8.72 -3.63
C THR A 223 -5.36 -10.04 -4.10
N ASP A 224 -5.56 -10.40 -5.37
CA ASP A 224 -4.92 -11.60 -5.96
C ASP A 224 -3.38 -11.47 -6.02
N SER A 225 -2.88 -10.23 -6.10
CA SER A 225 -1.46 -9.91 -6.09
C SER A 225 -1.22 -8.53 -5.47
N PRO A 226 -0.13 -8.32 -4.71
CA PRO A 226 0.80 -9.35 -4.24
C PRO A 226 0.14 -10.28 -3.20
N SER A 227 0.56 -11.54 -3.17
CA SER A 227 0.04 -12.58 -2.24
C SER A 227 1.19 -13.42 -1.69
N GLY A 228 1.98 -12.82 -0.82
CA GLY A 228 3.17 -13.42 -0.23
C GLY A 228 2.84 -14.55 0.76
N SER A 229 3.57 -15.65 0.66
CA SER A 229 3.32 -16.87 1.45
C SER A 229 3.47 -16.68 2.96
N ALA A 230 4.24 -15.69 3.42
CA ALA A 230 4.36 -15.38 4.85
C ALA A 230 3.09 -14.77 5.46
N LEU A 231 2.10 -14.42 4.62
CA LEU A 231 0.82 -13.84 5.01
C LEU A 231 -0.39 -14.75 4.71
N PHE A 232 -0.17 -16.02 4.30
CA PHE A 232 -1.27 -16.94 3.94
C PHE A 232 -2.28 -17.20 5.05
N ASN A 233 -1.88 -17.10 6.32
CA ASN A 233 -2.82 -17.18 7.44
C ASN A 233 -3.89 -16.08 7.39
N PHE A 234 -3.59 -14.96 6.73
CA PHE A 234 -4.48 -13.82 6.56
C PHE A 234 -5.08 -13.75 5.16
N THR A 235 -4.34 -14.14 4.11
CA THR A 235 -4.89 -14.09 2.73
C THR A 235 -5.70 -15.32 2.35
N THR A 236 -5.55 -16.42 3.08
CA THR A 236 -6.30 -17.67 2.88
C THR A 236 -6.64 -18.30 4.24
N PRO A 237 -7.50 -17.65 5.05
CA PRO A 237 -7.79 -18.14 6.39
C PRO A 237 -8.39 -19.55 6.35
N GLN A 238 -7.89 -20.44 7.20
CA GLN A 238 -8.36 -21.84 7.27
C GLN A 238 -9.48 -22.04 8.30
N TYR A 239 -9.74 -21.02 9.12
CA TYR A 239 -10.75 -21.06 10.16
C TYR A 239 -12.07 -20.47 9.65
N THR A 240 -13.18 -21.08 10.04
CA THR A 240 -14.51 -20.52 9.83
C THR A 240 -15.01 -19.92 11.13
N TYR A 241 -15.47 -18.67 11.09
CA TYR A 241 -16.09 -18.03 12.25
C TYR A 241 -17.61 -18.04 12.10
N ASN A 242 -18.28 -18.80 12.97
CA ASN A 242 -19.72 -18.94 12.98
C ASN A 242 -20.28 -18.51 14.35
N PRO A 243 -20.51 -17.20 14.56
CA PRO A 243 -21.08 -16.73 15.81
C PRO A 243 -22.53 -17.18 15.92
N SER A 244 -22.98 -17.47 17.14
CA SER A 244 -24.40 -17.68 17.41
C SER A 244 -25.21 -16.42 17.10
N SER A 245 -26.43 -16.62 16.61
CA SER A 245 -27.40 -15.57 16.28
C SER A 245 -27.76 -14.67 17.47
#